data_AF-A0A4Y2V2D5-F1
#
_entry.id   AF-A0A4Y2V2D5-F1
#
_cell.length_a   1.000
_cell.length_b   1.000
_cell.length_c   1.000
_cell.angle_alpha   90.00
_cell.angle_beta   90.00
_cell.angle_gamma   90.00
#
_symmetry.space_group_name_H-M   'P 1'
#
loop_
_entity.id
_entity.type
_entity.pdbx_description
1 polymer ?
#
loop_
_entity_poly.entity_id
_entity_poly.type
_entity_poly.pdbx_seq_one_letter_code
_entity_poly.pdbx_strand_id
1 'polypeptide(L)'
;AEVDDFVKFLEEQGGKPLDVFDPLSASVSNNMTSIILGKRLPKGDPRRKIVDDGVQAVISTFLSAGVILTFPRLSQFLAKLGLTKRSEDFQKMVRFNRFIRNEMESRKKLPPTELNEDIFIDGYLLEKDKLKEKGVENWYNGDV
;
A
#
# COMPACT_ATOMS: atom_id res chain seq x y z
N ALA A 1 6.66 -2.35 19.89
CA ALA A 1 6.46 -1.54 18.66
C ALA A 1 7.06 -2.30 17.48
N GLU A 2 6.72 -1.99 16.23
CA GLU A 2 7.25 -2.71 15.05
C GLU A 2 8.79 -2.75 14.99
N VAL A 3 9.45 -1.72 15.54
CA VAL A 3 10.92 -1.71 15.75
C VAL A 3 11.36 -2.78 16.74
N ASP A 4 10.69 -2.90 17.89
CA ASP A 4 11.01 -3.93 18.89
C ASP A 4 10.76 -5.34 18.34
N ASP A 5 9.71 -5.51 17.54
CA ASP A 5 9.39 -6.79 16.90
C ASP A 5 10.44 -7.16 15.85
N PHE A 6 10.95 -6.16 15.11
CA PHE A 6 12.05 -6.35 14.17
C PHE A 6 13.38 -6.64 14.87
N VAL A 7 13.70 -5.93 15.96
CA VAL A 7 14.90 -6.17 16.77
C VAL A 7 14.88 -7.59 17.34
N LYS A 8 13.76 -8.03 17.93
CA LYS A 8 13.61 -9.41 18.41
C LYS A 8 13.83 -10.43 17.30
N PHE A 9 13.27 -10.19 16.12
CA PHE A 9 13.47 -11.06 14.96
C PHE A 9 14.95 -11.17 14.57
N LEU A 10 15.72 -10.09 14.64
CA LEU A 10 17.17 -10.10 14.38
C LEU A 10 17.94 -10.85 15.46
N GLU A 11 17.59 -10.66 16.74
CA GLU A 11 18.21 -11.35 17.88
C GLU A 11 18.03 -12.88 17.78
N GLU A 12 16.84 -13.33 17.37
CA GLU A 12 16.51 -14.75 17.16
C GLU A 12 17.39 -15.44 16.11
N GLN A 13 18.01 -14.71 15.18
CA GLN A 13 18.87 -15.31 14.16
C GLN A 13 20.29 -15.65 14.64
N GLY A 14 20.71 -15.18 15.82
CA GLY A 14 21.97 -15.57 16.44
C GLY A 14 23.22 -15.29 15.59
N GLY A 15 23.24 -14.17 14.85
CA GLY A 15 24.40 -13.75 14.04
C GLY A 15 24.58 -14.47 12.70
N LYS A 16 23.60 -15.28 12.27
CA LYS A 16 23.61 -15.92 10.95
C LYS A 16 23.36 -14.87 9.84
N PRO A 17 23.93 -15.06 8.63
CA PRO A 17 23.54 -14.27 7.47
C PRO A 17 22.03 -14.35 7.26
N LEU A 18 21.38 -13.19 7.18
CA LEU A 18 19.93 -13.06 7.06
C LEU A 18 19.61 -12.04 5.98
N ASP A 19 18.69 -12.39 5.09
CA ASP A 19 18.05 -11.40 4.23
C ASP A 19 17.00 -10.63 5.06
N VAL A 20 17.28 -9.35 5.29
CA VAL A 20 16.41 -8.46 6.08
C VAL A 20 15.37 -7.74 5.22
N PHE A 21 15.41 -7.89 3.89
CA PHE A 21 14.57 -7.11 2.99
C PHE A 21 13.07 -7.32 3.26
N ASP A 22 12.61 -8.57 3.21
CA ASP A 22 11.21 -8.92 3.44
C ASP A 22 10.71 -8.53 4.85
N PRO A 23 11.39 -8.89 5.96
CA PRO A 23 10.94 -8.53 7.30
C PRO A 23 10.98 -7.02 7.58
N LEU A 24 11.97 -6.30 7.03
CA LEU A 24 12.02 -4.84 7.16
C LEU A 24 10.90 -4.17 6.34
N SER A 25 10.68 -4.64 5.11
CA SER A 25 9.58 -4.14 4.26
C SER A 25 8.23 -4.33 4.93
N ALA A 26 7.98 -5.49 5.55
CA ALA A 26 6.74 -5.77 6.28
C ALA A 26 6.58 -4.94 7.57
N SER A 27 7.69 -4.55 8.19
CA SER A 27 7.68 -3.66 9.37
C SER A 27 7.33 -2.22 8.98
N VAL A 28 7.98 -1.71 7.93
CA VAL A 28 7.72 -0.37 7.38
C VAL A 28 6.30 -0.28 6.82
N SER A 29 5.84 -1.30 6.08
CA SER A 29 4.49 -1.34 5.51
C SER A 29 3.41 -1.25 6.60
N ASN A 30 3.58 -1.95 7.73
CA ASN A 30 2.61 -1.92 8.82
C ASN A 30 2.63 -0.58 9.57
N ASN A 31 3.80 0.02 9.77
CA ASN A 31 3.90 1.38 10.31
C ASN A 31 3.14 2.38 9.44
N MET A 32 3.38 2.37 8.13
CA MET A 32 2.65 3.24 7.19
C MET A 32 1.14 2.95 7.18
N THR A 33 0.76 1.68 7.18
CA THR A 33 -0.65 1.28 7.22
C THR A 33 -1.34 1.77 8.50
N SER A 34 -0.62 1.81 9.63
CA SER A 34 -1.18 2.32 10.87
C SER A 34 -1.46 3.82 10.86
N ILE A 35 -0.63 4.60 10.15
CA ILE A 35 -0.86 6.04 9.94
C ILE A 35 -2.06 6.23 9.01
N ILE A 36 -2.11 5.44 7.92
CA ILE A 36 -3.16 5.55 6.90
C ILE A 36 -4.53 5.15 7.45
N LEU A 37 -4.61 4.00 8.12
CA LEU A 37 -5.86 3.38 8.58
C LEU A 37 -6.20 3.71 10.04
N GLY A 38 -5.29 4.34 10.78
CA GLY A 38 -5.43 4.59 12.21
C GLY A 38 -5.25 3.35 13.08
N LYS A 39 -4.91 2.20 12.48
CA LYS A 39 -4.77 0.91 13.17
C LYS A 39 -3.69 0.06 12.52
N ARG A 40 -2.91 -0.62 13.36
CA ARG A 40 -1.96 -1.64 12.90
C ARG A 40 -2.70 -2.89 12.43
N LEU A 41 -2.12 -3.58 11.45
CA LEU A 41 -2.56 -4.93 11.06
C LEU A 41 -1.73 -5.96 11.85
N PRO A 42 -2.35 -6.73 12.76
CA PRO A 42 -1.65 -7.73 13.56
C PRO A 42 -0.97 -8.79 12.69
N LYS A 43 0.06 -9.43 13.25
CA LYS A 43 0.67 -10.61 12.62
C LYS A 43 -0.39 -11.71 12.45
N GLY A 44 -0.47 -12.29 11.25
CA GLY A 44 -1.48 -13.30 10.91
C GLY A 44 -2.81 -12.74 10.40
N ASP A 45 -3.02 -11.42 10.41
CA ASP A 45 -4.20 -10.81 9.77
C ASP A 45 -4.12 -11.02 8.24
N PRO A 46 -5.14 -11.59 7.59
CA PRO A 46 -5.15 -11.79 6.14
C PRO A 46 -5.03 -10.48 5.35
N ARG A 47 -5.43 -9.34 5.94
CA ARG A 47 -5.26 -8.00 5.35
C ARG A 47 -3.79 -7.58 5.31
N ARG A 48 -2.98 -7.98 6.30
CA ARG A 48 -1.54 -7.69 6.33
C ARG A 48 -0.86 -8.28 5.10
N LYS A 49 -1.22 -9.51 4.74
CA LYS A 49 -0.73 -10.16 3.51
C LYS A 49 -1.08 -9.37 2.24
N ILE A 50 -2.26 -8.75 2.17
CA ILE A 50 -2.65 -7.93 1.01
C ILE A 50 -1.71 -6.73 0.86
N VAL A 51 -1.38 -6.07 1.97
CA VAL A 51 -0.46 -4.94 1.99
C VAL A 51 0.95 -5.38 1.61
N ASP A 52 1.47 -6.42 2.26
CA ASP A 52 2.84 -6.89 2.04
C ASP A 52 3.05 -7.38 0.60
N ASP A 53 2.13 -8.21 0.07
CA ASP A 53 2.17 -8.67 -1.31
C ASP A 53 2.08 -7.48 -2.30
N GLY A 54 1.27 -6.47 -1.98
CA GLY A 54 1.10 -5.26 -2.78
C GLY A 54 2.35 -4.39 -2.82
N VAL A 55 2.95 -4.12 -1.67
CA VAL A 55 4.19 -3.34 -1.54
C VAL A 55 5.34 -4.03 -2.27
N GLN A 56 5.50 -5.35 -2.09
CA GLN A 56 6.53 -6.12 -2.78
C GLN A 56 6.33 -6.09 -4.30
N ALA A 57 5.08 -6.17 -4.79
CA ALA A 57 4.77 -6.07 -6.21
C ALA A 57 5.09 -4.69 -6.79
N VAL A 58 4.82 -3.61 -6.04
CA VAL A 58 5.20 -2.24 -6.43
C VAL A 58 6.71 -2.11 -6.54
N ILE A 59 7.46 -2.59 -5.54
CA ILE A 59 8.93 -2.54 -5.55
C ILE A 59 9.50 -3.35 -6.71
N SER A 60 9.03 -4.59 -6.92
CA SER A 60 9.40 -5.47 -8.04
C SER A 60 9.16 -4.78 -9.40
N THR A 61 8.00 -4.14 -9.55
CA THR A 61 7.64 -3.41 -10.77
C THR A 61 8.54 -2.19 -10.97
N PHE A 62 8.83 -1.43 -9.91
CA PHE A 62 9.71 -0.26 -9.97
C PHE A 62 11.15 -0.64 -10.35
N LEU A 63 11.70 -1.69 -9.74
CA LEU A 63 13.04 -2.19 -10.06
C LEU A 63 13.15 -2.69 -11.51
N SER A 64 12.05 -3.19 -12.09
CA SER A 64 11.98 -3.60 -13.49
C SER A 64 11.58 -2.49 -14.48
N ALA A 65 11.43 -1.24 -14.00
CA ALA A 65 11.00 -0.11 -14.83
C ALA A 65 11.95 0.18 -16.00
N GLY A 66 13.26 -0.06 -15.83
CA GLY A 66 14.25 0.11 -16.91
C GLY A 66 13.92 -0.73 -18.16
N VAL A 67 13.47 -1.98 -17.97
CA VAL A 67 13.05 -2.85 -19.09
C VAL A 67 11.75 -2.36 -19.72
N ILE A 68 10.83 -1.82 -18.93
CA ILE A 68 9.54 -1.28 -19.40
C ILE A 68 9.77 -0.05 -20.28
N LEU A 69 10.61 0.88 -19.83
CA LEU A 69 10.93 2.11 -20.53
C LEU A 69 11.71 1.84 -21.83
N THR A 70 12.61 0.85 -21.80
CA THR A 70 13.47 0.53 -22.96
C THR A 70 12.72 -0.30 -24.02
N PHE A 71 11.83 -1.22 -23.62
CA PHE A 71 11.14 -2.13 -24.54
C PHE A 71 9.62 -2.20 -24.29
N PRO A 72 8.87 -1.10 -24.52
CA PRO A 72 7.43 -1.01 -24.19
C PRO A 72 6.54 -2.00 -24.95
N ARG A 73 6.86 -2.33 -26.21
CA ARG A 73 6.06 -3.30 -26.99
C ARG A 73 6.27 -4.75 -26.56
N LEU A 74 7.52 -5.13 -26.28
CA LEU A 74 7.87 -6.47 -25.79
C LEU A 74 7.33 -6.68 -24.36
N SER A 75 7.42 -5.65 -23.52
CA SER A 75 6.92 -5.67 -22.15
C SER A 75 5.39 -5.85 -22.09
N GLN A 76 4.65 -5.20 -23.00
CA GLN A 76 3.21 -5.37 -23.15
C GLN A 76 2.82 -6.75 -23.70
N PHE A 77 3.56 -7.26 -24.69
CA PHE A 77 3.33 -8.59 -25.26
C PHE A 77 3.51 -9.71 -24.21
N LEU A 78 4.60 -9.66 -23.45
CA LEU A 78 4.88 -10.64 -22.39
C LEU A 78 3.90 -10.56 -21.22
N ALA A 79 3.37 -9.36 -20.92
CA ALA A 79 2.32 -9.19 -19.92
C ALA A 79 0.98 -9.81 -20.37
N LYS A 80 0.61 -9.64 -21.65
CA LYS A 80 -0.65 -10.16 -22.23
C LYS A 80 -0.71 -11.69 -22.30
N LEU A 81 0.43 -12.37 -22.43
CA LEU A 81 0.48 -13.83 -22.45
C LEU A 81 0.22 -14.47 -21.08
N GLY A 82 0.18 -13.69 -19.99
CA GLY A 82 -0.04 -14.22 -18.64
C GLY A 82 1.10 -15.08 -18.08
N LEU A 83 2.12 -15.38 -18.88
CA LEU A 83 3.26 -16.24 -18.55
C LEU A 83 4.37 -15.55 -17.75
N THR A 84 4.12 -14.36 -17.21
CA THR A 84 5.16 -13.58 -16.52
C THR A 84 4.75 -13.26 -15.09
N LYS A 85 5.75 -13.29 -14.19
CA LYS A 85 5.67 -12.77 -12.81
C LYS A 85 5.03 -11.37 -12.73
N ARG A 86 5.12 -10.59 -13.82
CA ARG A 86 4.46 -9.29 -13.97
C ARG A 86 2.93 -9.35 -13.94
N SER A 87 2.30 -10.40 -14.47
CA SER A 87 0.84 -10.54 -14.41
C SER A 87 0.38 -10.77 -12.97
N GLU A 88 1.13 -11.56 -12.20
CA GLU A 88 0.88 -11.81 -10.78
C GLU A 88 1.10 -10.54 -9.94
N ASP A 89 2.20 -9.82 -10.17
CA ASP A 89 2.50 -8.56 -9.48
C ASP A 89 1.42 -7.50 -9.79
N PHE A 90 0.94 -7.42 -11.03
CA PHE A 90 -0.19 -6.55 -11.37
C PHE A 90 -1.47 -6.91 -10.60
N GLN A 91 -1.81 -8.21 -10.50
CA GLN A 91 -2.98 -8.64 -9.72
C GLN A 91 -2.84 -8.31 -8.22
N LYS A 92 -1.63 -8.47 -7.64
CA LYS A 92 -1.34 -8.05 -6.26
C LYS A 92 -1.55 -6.54 -6.08
N MET A 93 -1.06 -5.73 -7.03
CA MET A 93 -1.27 -4.27 -7.01
C MET A 93 -2.75 -3.90 -7.12
N VAL A 94 -3.52 -4.55 -8.00
CA VAL A 94 -4.97 -4.33 -8.12
C VAL A 94 -5.70 -4.68 -6.82
N ARG A 95 -5.35 -5.80 -6.19
CA ARG A 95 -5.92 -6.24 -4.91
C ARG A 95 -5.59 -5.26 -3.79
N PHE A 96 -4.35 -4.79 -3.73
CA PHE A 96 -3.90 -3.79 -2.76
C PHE A 96 -4.63 -2.45 -2.93
N ASN A 97 -4.72 -1.93 -4.16
CA ASN A 97 -5.48 -0.72 -4.46
C ASN A 97 -6.96 -0.86 -4.07
N ARG A 98 -7.59 -2.01 -4.38
CA ARG A 98 -8.97 -2.30 -3.98
C ARG A 98 -9.13 -2.29 -2.46
N PHE A 99 -8.18 -2.86 -1.73
CA PHE A 99 -8.20 -2.85 -0.27
C PHE A 99 -8.18 -1.43 0.29
N ILE A 100 -7.27 -0.56 -0.17
CA ILE A 100 -7.21 0.83 0.28
C ILE A 100 -8.48 1.60 -0.09
N ARG A 101 -9.01 1.40 -1.31
CA ARG A 101 -10.28 2.02 -1.73
C ARG A 101 -11.43 1.58 -0.84
N ASN A 102 -11.52 0.30 -0.48
CA ASN A 102 -12.58 -0.20 0.39
C ASN A 102 -12.49 0.38 1.81
N GLU A 103 -11.29 0.54 2.38
CA GLU A 103 -11.12 1.23 3.67
C GLU A 103 -11.52 2.71 3.55
N MET A 104 -11.17 3.40 2.46
CA MET A 104 -11.63 4.78 2.23
C MET A 104 -13.16 4.87 2.09
N GLU A 105 -13.78 3.99 1.29
CA GLU A 105 -15.24 3.96 1.10
C GLU A 105 -15.99 3.59 2.37
N SER A 106 -15.41 2.79 3.27
CA SER A 106 -16.01 2.51 4.57
C SER A 106 -15.99 3.75 5.46
N ARG A 107 -14.89 4.51 5.46
CA ARG A 107 -14.77 5.78 6.19
C ARG A 107 -15.69 6.87 5.67
N LYS A 108 -15.85 7.00 4.35
CA LYS A 108 -16.77 7.97 3.72
C LYS A 108 -18.24 7.85 4.16
N LYS A 109 -18.65 6.66 4.62
CA LYS A 109 -20.03 6.41 5.07
C LYS A 109 -20.29 6.92 6.48
N LEU A 110 -19.23 7.23 7.24
CA LEU A 110 -19.34 7.78 8.58
C LEU A 110 -19.73 9.27 8.50
N PRO A 111 -20.53 9.77 9.45
CA PRO A 111 -20.77 11.21 9.54
C PRO A 111 -19.46 11.95 9.88
N PRO A 112 -19.29 13.22 9.48
CA PRO A 112 -18.07 13.99 9.77
C PRO A 112 -17.69 14.05 11.26
N THR A 113 -18.67 13.98 12.16
CA THR A 113 -18.48 13.95 13.62
C THR A 113 -17.82 12.67 14.14
N GLU A 114 -17.82 11.59 13.35
CA GLU A 114 -17.19 10.31 13.69
C GLU A 114 -15.84 10.12 12.99
N LEU A 115 -15.42 11.08 12.14
CA LEU A 115 -14.10 11.09 11.54
C LEU A 115 -13.07 11.66 12.52
N ASN A 116 -11.87 11.06 12.54
CA ASN A 116 -10.76 11.46 13.38
C ASN A 116 -9.59 11.95 12.50
N GLU A 117 -9.28 13.25 12.54
CA GLU A 117 -8.20 13.86 11.76
C GLU A 117 -6.80 13.28 12.04
N ASP A 118 -6.58 12.61 13.19
CA ASP A 118 -5.33 11.89 13.48
C ASP A 118 -5.13 10.66 12.56
N ILE A 119 -6.22 10.18 11.94
CA ILE A 119 -6.20 9.10 10.96
C ILE A 119 -6.14 9.70 9.57
N PHE A 120 -5.08 9.42 8.83
CA PHE A 120 -4.81 10.12 7.56
C PHE A 120 -5.97 10.05 6.57
N ILE A 121 -6.63 8.90 6.40
CA ILE A 121 -7.78 8.78 5.50
C ILE A 121 -8.93 9.73 5.90
N ASP A 122 -9.18 9.88 7.20
CA ASP A 122 -10.27 10.74 7.68
C ASP A 122 -9.93 12.21 7.49
N GLY A 123 -8.71 12.62 7.87
CA GLY A 123 -8.22 13.97 7.63
C GLY A 123 -8.24 14.32 6.14
N TYR A 124 -7.86 13.37 5.29
CA TYR A 124 -7.94 13.52 3.84
C TYR A 124 -9.39 13.72 3.35
N LEU A 125 -10.35 12.94 3.86
CA LEU A 125 -11.76 13.07 3.48
C LEU A 125 -12.35 14.42 3.92
N LEU A 126 -12.07 14.84 5.15
CA LEU A 126 -12.48 16.13 5.69
C LEU A 126 -11.91 17.29 4.88
N GLU A 127 -10.62 17.25 4.56
CA GLU A 127 -9.99 18.31 3.77
C GLU A 127 -10.55 18.37 2.34
N LYS A 128 -10.78 17.21 1.72
CA LYS A 128 -11.40 17.13 0.39
C LYS A 128 -12.81 17.75 0.40
N ASP A 129 -13.61 17.51 1.44
CA ASP A 129 -14.94 18.10 1.54
C ASP A 129 -14.89 19.62 1.81
N LYS A 130 -13.98 20.08 2.69
CA LYS A 130 -13.69 21.51 2.90
C LYS A 130 -13.31 22.23 1.60
N LEU A 131 -12.53 21.59 0.73
CA LEU A 131 -12.11 22.17 -0.56
C LEU A 131 -13.25 22.22 -1.57
N LYS A 132 -14.13 21.23 -1.58
CA LYS A 132 -15.35 21.23 -2.41
C LYS A 132 -16.28 22.38 -2.03
N GLU A 133 -16.49 22.61 -0.73
CA GLU A 133 -17.33 23.73 -0.24
C GLU A 133 -16.76 25.09 -0.64
N LYS A 134 -15.43 25.22 -0.69
CA LYS A 134 -14.74 26.45 -1.11
C LYS A 134 -14.71 26.66 -2.62
N GLY A 135 -15.26 25.73 -3.42
CA GLY A 135 -15.26 25.80 -4.88
C GLY A 135 -13.85 25.79 -5.49
N VAL A 136 -12.87 25.22 -4.78
CA VAL A 136 -11.49 25.14 -5.26
C VAL A 136 -11.37 23.96 -6.23
N GLU A 137 -11.13 24.26 -7.51
CA GLU A 137 -10.67 23.25 -8.46
C GLU A 137 -9.30 22.73 -8.04
N ASN A 138 -9.20 21.42 -7.87
CA ASN A 138 -7.97 20.74 -7.52
C ASN A 138 -7.95 19.36 -8.18
N TRP A 139 -6.78 18.73 -8.21
CA TRP A 139 -6.59 17.43 -8.87
C TRP A 139 -7.45 16.31 -8.27
N TYR A 140 -7.99 16.51 -7.06
CA TYR A 140 -8.87 15.58 -6.37
C TYR A 140 -10.34 15.65 -6.81
N ASN A 141 -10.76 16.77 -7.40
CA ASN A 141 -12.13 17.04 -7.85
C ASN A 141 -12.31 16.86 -9.37
N GLY A 142 -11.25 16.54 -10.11
CA GLY A 142 -11.34 16.14 -11.50
C GLY A 142 -11.76 14.67 -11.59
N ASP A 143 -12.93 14.40 -12.18
CA ASP A 143 -13.32 13.05 -12.58
C ASP A 143 -12.26 12.50 -13.56
N VAL A 144 -11.49 11.50 -13.10
CA VAL A 144 -10.64 10.64 -13.94
C VAL A 144 -11.17 9.23 -13.88
#